data_AF-A0A7C8F441-F1
#
_entry.id   AF-A0A7C8F441-F1
#
_cell.length_a   1.000
_cell.length_b   1.000
_cell.length_c   1.000
_cell.angle_alpha   90.00
_cell.angle_beta   90.00
_cell.angle_gamma   90.00
#
_symmetry.space_group_name_H-M   'P 1'
#
loop_
_entity.id
_entity.type
_entity.pdbx_description
1 polymer ?
#
loop_
_entity_poly.entity_id
_entity_poly.type
_entity_poly.pdbx_seq_one_letter_code
_entity_poly.pdbx_strand_id
1 'polypeptide(L)'
;MKENRHLFSHEPYLAEERSYGFSIRFRGVDSHISCFFSDYGGISVAVDYRNQNYDTIMEFDLYEEETPEGRYLCRMCRDHPNEENPPEVIEHENRAELWIKHSFEKLAAYTREEFTDGAVLCLCRYGGGTAAFIAAGKKLKKLRKREDFFKELQVVKK
;
A
#
# COMPACT_ATOMS: atom_id res chain seq x y z
N MET A 1 -6.48 -13.37 -3.30
CA MET A 1 -5.13 -13.41 -2.67
C MET A 1 -4.39 -14.73 -2.88
N LYS A 2 -4.96 -15.92 -2.60
CA LYS A 2 -4.22 -17.20 -2.74
C LYS A 2 -3.65 -17.44 -4.14
N GLU A 3 -4.42 -17.15 -5.18
CA GLU A 3 -4.01 -17.35 -6.59
C GLU A 3 -2.90 -16.39 -7.02
N ASN A 4 -2.93 -15.15 -6.51
CA ASN A 4 -1.96 -14.09 -6.84
C ASN A 4 -0.75 -14.04 -5.90
N ARG A 5 -0.60 -15.02 -5.01
CA ARG A 5 0.50 -15.08 -4.04
C ARG A 5 1.87 -15.02 -4.72
N HIS A 6 1.98 -15.60 -5.91
CA HIS A 6 3.21 -15.64 -6.72
C HIS A 6 3.70 -14.25 -7.15
N LEU A 7 2.85 -13.22 -7.10
CA LEU A 7 3.25 -11.85 -7.40
C LEU A 7 4.10 -11.23 -6.28
N PHE A 8 3.99 -11.70 -5.05
CA PHE A 8 4.64 -11.05 -3.90
C PHE A 8 5.97 -11.72 -3.55
N SER A 9 7.01 -10.92 -3.24
CA SER A 9 8.29 -11.44 -2.73
C SER A 9 8.14 -12.04 -1.33
N HIS A 10 7.28 -11.43 -0.52
CA HIS A 10 6.92 -11.90 0.82
C HIS A 10 5.49 -12.41 0.81
N GLU A 11 5.26 -13.63 1.32
CA GLU A 11 3.92 -14.23 1.32
C GLU A 11 2.93 -13.36 2.12
N PRO A 12 1.84 -12.86 1.49
CA PRO A 12 0.75 -12.23 2.21
C PRO A 12 -0.05 -13.27 3.00
N TYR A 13 -0.43 -12.93 4.22
CA TYR A 13 -1.35 -13.71 5.06
C TYR A 13 -2.38 -12.79 5.72
N LEU A 14 -3.59 -13.32 5.93
CA LEU A 14 -4.65 -12.62 6.65
C LEU A 14 -4.21 -12.42 8.10
N ALA A 15 -4.14 -11.16 8.54
CA ALA A 15 -3.73 -10.80 9.89
C ALA A 15 -4.95 -10.48 10.78
N GLU A 16 -5.95 -9.81 10.21
CA GLU A 16 -7.16 -9.41 10.92
C GLU A 16 -8.33 -9.29 9.94
N GLU A 17 -9.53 -9.64 10.40
CA GLU A 17 -10.78 -9.44 9.67
C GLU A 17 -11.70 -8.55 10.50
N ARG A 18 -12.35 -7.58 9.85
CA ARG A 18 -13.21 -6.57 10.47
C ARG A 18 -14.51 -6.47 9.66
N SER A 19 -15.53 -5.81 10.23
CA SER A 19 -16.85 -5.68 9.59
C SER A 19 -16.88 -4.81 8.33
N TYR A 20 -15.78 -4.11 8.01
CA TYR A 20 -15.68 -3.15 6.91
C TYR A 20 -14.45 -3.42 6.02
N GLY A 21 -13.84 -4.60 6.17
CA GLY A 21 -12.62 -4.95 5.47
C GLY A 21 -11.72 -5.91 6.25
N PHE A 22 -10.52 -6.12 5.71
CA PHE A 22 -9.54 -7.01 6.32
C PHE A 22 -8.12 -6.46 6.15
N SER A 23 -7.24 -6.84 7.06
CA SER A 23 -5.82 -6.50 6.98
C SER A 23 -5.01 -7.74 6.67
N ILE A 24 -4.10 -7.62 5.71
CA ILE A 24 -3.05 -8.61 5.49
C ILE A 24 -1.72 -8.08 6.04
N ARG A 25 -0.82 -9.01 6.32
CA ARG A 25 0.60 -8.76 6.57
C ARG A 25 1.44 -9.66 5.67
N PHE A 26 2.73 -9.40 5.63
CA PHE A 26 3.66 -10.12 4.78
C PHE A 26 4.64 -10.93 5.64
N ARG A 27 4.88 -12.20 5.31
CA ARG A 27 5.79 -13.05 6.07
C ARG A 27 7.22 -12.53 5.98
N GLY A 28 7.91 -12.47 7.12
CA GLY A 28 9.25 -11.91 7.22
C GLY A 28 9.29 -10.39 7.13
N VAL A 29 8.15 -9.69 7.04
CA VAL A 29 8.08 -8.24 7.14
C VAL A 29 7.62 -7.84 8.54
N ASP A 30 8.06 -6.68 9.01
CA ASP A 30 7.70 -6.15 10.31
C ASP A 30 6.18 -5.94 10.42
N SER A 31 5.63 -6.39 11.54
CA SER A 31 4.20 -6.37 11.86
C SER A 31 3.60 -4.97 12.03
N HIS A 32 4.44 -3.94 12.16
CA HIS A 32 4.00 -2.54 12.12
C HIS A 32 3.50 -2.17 10.71
N ILE A 33 3.93 -2.87 9.66
CA ILE A 33 3.46 -2.66 8.29
C ILE A 33 2.33 -3.64 8.01
N SER A 34 1.18 -3.12 7.59
CA SER A 34 0.04 -3.91 7.13
C SER A 34 -0.51 -3.36 5.83
N CYS A 35 -1.28 -4.16 5.12
CA CYS A 35 -2.09 -3.68 4.01
C CYS A 35 -3.57 -3.91 4.33
N PHE A 36 -4.32 -2.83 4.39
CA PHE A 36 -5.75 -2.85 4.68
C PHE A 36 -6.54 -2.83 3.38
N PHE A 37 -7.57 -3.67 3.31
CA PHE A 37 -8.54 -3.76 2.22
C PHE A 37 -9.90 -3.43 2.79
N SER A 38 -10.57 -2.41 2.27
CA SER A 38 -11.93 -2.07 2.65
C SER A 38 -12.94 -2.67 1.68
N ASP A 39 -14.15 -2.90 2.17
CA ASP A 39 -15.26 -3.41 1.34
C ASP A 39 -15.73 -2.38 0.29
N TYR A 40 -15.31 -1.13 0.44
CA TYR A 40 -15.61 -0.03 -0.49
C TYR A 40 -14.50 0.20 -1.53
N GLY A 41 -13.49 -0.68 -1.58
CA GLY A 41 -12.41 -0.61 -2.58
C GLY A 41 -11.17 0.18 -2.17
N GLY A 42 -11.09 0.60 -0.90
CA GLY A 42 -9.89 1.21 -0.34
C GLY A 42 -8.80 0.17 -0.11
N ILE A 43 -7.58 0.43 -0.57
CA ILE A 43 -6.42 -0.46 -0.41
C ILE A 43 -5.22 0.39 -0.03
N SER A 44 -4.74 0.23 1.20
CA SER A 44 -3.64 1.06 1.69
C SER A 44 -2.57 0.25 2.40
N VAL A 45 -1.31 0.65 2.26
CA VAL A 45 -0.19 0.17 3.07
C VAL A 45 -0.07 1.10 4.26
N ALA A 46 -0.45 0.61 5.42
CA ALA A 46 -0.52 1.36 6.66
C ALA A 46 0.60 0.97 7.62
N VAL A 47 0.98 1.92 8.46
CA VAL A 47 1.92 1.73 9.56
C VAL A 47 1.17 1.90 10.87
N ASP A 48 1.16 0.87 11.68
CA ASP A 48 0.76 0.97 13.07
C ASP A 48 1.99 1.20 13.95
N TYR A 49 1.90 2.09 14.94
CA TYR A 49 2.94 2.27 15.94
C TYR A 49 2.31 2.51 17.31
N ARG A 50 2.73 1.73 18.32
CA ARG A 50 2.12 1.70 19.67
C ARG A 50 0.61 1.43 19.64
N ASN A 51 0.20 0.45 18.82
CA ASN A 51 -1.19 -0.01 18.67
C ASN A 51 -2.15 1.08 18.15
N GLN A 52 -1.65 2.05 17.42
CA GLN A 52 -2.44 3.08 16.75
C GLN A 52 -1.97 3.20 15.30
N ASN A 53 -2.90 3.47 14.39
CA ASN A 53 -2.55 3.83 13.02
C ASN A 53 -1.70 5.11 13.08
N TYR A 54 -0.47 5.00 12.61
CA TYR A 54 0.54 6.03 12.66
C TYR A 54 0.57 6.83 11.37
N ASP A 55 0.53 6.15 10.23
CA ASP A 55 0.51 6.78 8.92
C ASP A 55 0.09 5.79 7.81
N THR A 56 -0.22 6.33 6.64
CA THR A 56 -0.40 5.58 5.39
C THR A 56 0.78 5.87 4.46
N ILE A 57 1.53 4.82 4.08
CA ILE A 57 2.71 4.98 3.22
C ILE A 57 2.30 5.10 1.74
N MET A 58 1.29 4.33 1.33
CA MET A 58 0.89 4.21 -0.07
C MET A 58 -0.56 3.75 -0.19
N GLU A 59 -1.26 4.21 -1.22
CA GLU A 59 -2.63 3.84 -1.54
C GLU A 59 -2.71 3.25 -2.95
N PHE A 60 -3.57 2.24 -3.09
CA PHE A 60 -3.87 1.53 -4.33
C PHE A 60 -5.38 1.45 -4.53
N ASP A 61 -6.08 2.45 -4.02
CA ASP A 61 -7.53 2.55 -4.00
C ASP A 61 -8.14 2.30 -5.38
N LEU A 62 -9.28 1.61 -5.36
CA LEU A 62 -10.03 1.25 -6.55
C LEU A 62 -11.50 1.55 -6.32
N TYR A 63 -12.05 2.45 -7.11
CA TYR A 63 -13.49 2.71 -7.12
C TYR A 63 -14.07 2.10 -8.38
N GLU A 64 -14.49 0.84 -8.29
CA GLU A 64 -15.00 0.10 -9.42
C GLU A 64 -16.32 0.67 -9.97
N GLU A 65 -16.48 0.62 -11.28
CA GLU A 65 -17.72 0.89 -12.01
C GLU A 65 -17.85 -0.11 -13.15
N GLU A 66 -19.05 -0.65 -13.33
CA GLU A 66 -19.42 -1.45 -14.49
C GLU A 66 -20.07 -0.54 -15.55
N THR A 67 -19.56 -0.58 -16.77
CA THR A 67 -20.09 0.21 -17.90
C THR A 67 -21.39 -0.42 -18.43
N PRO A 68 -22.22 0.32 -19.20
CA PRO A 68 -23.40 -0.25 -19.86
C PRO A 68 -23.10 -1.45 -20.77
N GLU A 69 -21.87 -1.53 -21.29
CA GLU A 69 -21.36 -2.61 -22.14
C GLU A 69 -20.86 -3.83 -21.33
N GLY A 70 -20.93 -3.79 -20.00
CA GLY A 70 -20.47 -4.86 -19.11
C GLY A 70 -18.96 -4.91 -18.90
N ARG A 71 -18.24 -3.80 -19.16
CA ARG A 71 -16.81 -3.66 -18.88
C ARG A 71 -16.59 -3.05 -17.49
N TYR A 72 -15.40 -3.18 -16.93
CA TYR A 72 -15.08 -2.69 -15.59
C TYR A 72 -13.95 -1.66 -15.62
N LEU A 73 -14.11 -0.52 -14.95
CA LEU A 73 -13.10 0.53 -14.86
C LEU A 73 -12.99 1.12 -13.45
N CYS A 74 -11.93 1.91 -13.22
CA CYS A 74 -11.75 2.70 -12.00
C CYS A 74 -12.28 4.14 -12.19
N ARG A 75 -13.29 4.53 -11.42
CA ARG A 75 -13.86 5.90 -11.47
C ARG A 75 -12.86 6.97 -11.08
N MET A 76 -11.97 6.67 -10.13
CA MET A 76 -10.91 7.61 -9.74
C MET A 76 -9.89 7.85 -10.85
N CYS A 77 -9.73 6.91 -11.79
CA CYS A 77 -8.89 7.14 -12.96
C CYS A 77 -9.59 8.02 -13.99
N ARG A 78 -10.90 7.80 -14.22
CA ARG A 78 -11.70 8.60 -15.15
C ARG A 78 -11.90 10.03 -14.66
N ASP A 79 -12.26 10.17 -13.40
CA ASP A 79 -12.68 11.42 -12.77
C ASP A 79 -11.50 12.04 -11.97
N HIS A 80 -10.27 11.78 -12.41
CA HIS A 80 -9.07 12.17 -11.68
C HIS A 80 -8.92 13.71 -11.61
N PRO A 81 -8.65 14.30 -10.43
CA PRO A 81 -8.66 15.75 -10.26
C PRO A 81 -7.47 16.48 -10.91
N ASN A 82 -6.40 15.76 -11.24
CA ASN A 82 -5.26 16.33 -11.96
C ASN A 82 -5.47 16.27 -13.47
N GLU A 83 -5.84 17.40 -14.07
CA GLU A 83 -6.03 17.55 -15.51
C GLU A 83 -4.72 17.58 -16.32
N GLU A 84 -3.60 17.97 -15.70
CA GLU A 84 -2.31 18.10 -16.41
C GLU A 84 -1.67 16.75 -16.71
N ASN A 85 -1.90 15.77 -15.85
CA ASN A 85 -1.39 14.41 -16.01
C ASN A 85 -2.36 13.40 -15.40
N PRO A 86 -3.54 13.19 -16.03
CA PRO A 86 -4.49 12.21 -15.55
C PRO A 86 -3.93 10.79 -15.75
N PRO A 87 -4.26 9.85 -14.86
CA PRO A 87 -3.96 8.45 -15.07
C PRO A 87 -4.71 7.93 -16.31
N GLU A 88 -4.13 6.93 -16.97
CA GLU A 88 -4.81 6.25 -18.06
C GLU A 88 -6.07 5.52 -17.55
N VAL A 89 -7.18 5.70 -18.26
CA VAL A 89 -8.42 4.95 -18.01
C VAL A 89 -8.39 3.68 -18.84
N ILE A 90 -8.38 2.54 -18.16
CA ILE A 90 -8.33 1.22 -18.79
C ILE A 90 -9.61 0.47 -18.43
N GLU A 91 -10.32 -0.02 -19.46
CA GLU A 91 -11.48 -0.88 -19.30
C GLU A 91 -11.10 -2.36 -19.35
N HIS A 92 -11.55 -3.10 -18.34
CA HIS A 92 -11.26 -4.51 -18.15
C HIS A 92 -12.47 -5.38 -18.47
N GLU A 93 -12.24 -6.63 -18.85
CA GLU A 93 -13.32 -7.53 -19.28
C GLU A 93 -14.19 -7.98 -18.12
N ASN A 94 -13.62 -7.99 -16.92
CA ASN A 94 -14.29 -8.42 -15.71
C ASN A 94 -13.70 -7.72 -14.49
N ARG A 95 -14.46 -7.76 -13.40
CA ARG A 95 -14.08 -7.19 -12.10
C ARG A 95 -12.73 -7.72 -11.58
N ALA A 96 -12.46 -9.02 -11.71
CA ALA A 96 -11.23 -9.60 -11.17
C ALA A 96 -9.98 -9.05 -11.88
N GLU A 97 -10.05 -8.89 -13.20
CA GLU A 97 -8.96 -8.32 -13.98
C GLU A 97 -8.67 -6.86 -13.59
N LEU A 98 -9.72 -6.05 -13.38
CA LEU A 98 -9.59 -4.68 -12.87
C LEU A 98 -8.82 -4.66 -11.55
N TRP A 99 -9.25 -5.45 -10.56
CA TRP A 99 -8.58 -5.51 -9.24
C TRP A 99 -7.12 -5.97 -9.34
N ILE A 100 -6.84 -6.96 -10.17
CA ILE A 100 -5.48 -7.51 -10.31
C ILE A 100 -4.55 -6.45 -10.92
N LYS A 101 -4.90 -5.91 -12.08
CA LYS A 101 -4.04 -4.98 -12.83
C LYS A 101 -3.96 -3.61 -12.17
N HIS A 102 -5.08 -3.09 -11.70
CA HIS A 102 -5.12 -1.74 -11.13
C HIS A 102 -4.43 -1.66 -9.77
N SER A 103 -4.64 -2.66 -8.91
CA SER A 103 -4.25 -2.57 -7.50
C SER A 103 -3.26 -3.66 -7.09
N PHE A 104 -3.54 -4.95 -7.32
CA PHE A 104 -2.69 -6.02 -6.77
C PHE A 104 -1.31 -6.09 -7.42
N GLU A 105 -1.19 -5.92 -8.73
CA GLU A 105 0.10 -5.90 -9.42
C GLU A 105 0.96 -4.72 -8.97
N LYS A 106 0.36 -3.53 -8.80
CA LYS A 106 1.04 -2.33 -8.31
C LYS A 106 1.49 -2.50 -6.86
N LEU A 107 0.61 -3.01 -5.99
CA LEU A 107 0.95 -3.33 -4.61
C LEU A 107 2.08 -4.36 -4.55
N ALA A 108 1.99 -5.44 -5.33
CA ALA A 108 3.02 -6.46 -5.39
C ALA A 108 4.36 -5.88 -5.87
N ALA A 109 4.35 -5.07 -6.93
CA ALA A 109 5.54 -4.38 -7.43
C ALA A 109 6.17 -3.49 -6.36
N TYR A 110 5.37 -2.66 -5.70
CA TYR A 110 5.79 -1.79 -4.61
C TYR A 110 6.44 -2.58 -3.47
N THR A 111 5.81 -3.66 -3.00
CA THR A 111 6.38 -4.48 -1.92
C THR A 111 7.69 -5.14 -2.32
N ARG A 112 7.85 -5.59 -3.58
CA ARG A 112 9.13 -6.15 -4.06
C ARG A 112 10.25 -5.12 -4.09
N GLU A 113 9.93 -3.87 -4.41
CA GLU A 113 10.90 -2.78 -4.49
C GLU A 113 11.32 -2.28 -3.10
N GLU A 114 10.36 -2.11 -2.19
CA GLU A 114 10.61 -1.43 -0.91
C GLU A 114 10.92 -2.40 0.25
N PHE A 115 10.42 -3.64 0.22
CA PHE A 115 10.63 -4.60 1.33
C PHE A 115 11.91 -5.40 1.12
N THR A 116 13.04 -4.73 1.28
CA THR A 116 14.37 -5.32 1.10
C THR A 116 15.13 -5.43 2.43
N ASP A 117 16.14 -6.30 2.50
CA ASP A 117 16.98 -6.50 3.70
C ASP A 117 17.70 -5.24 4.20
N GLY A 118 17.90 -4.24 3.31
CA GLY A 118 18.53 -2.97 3.64
C GLY A 118 17.54 -1.84 3.96
N ALA A 119 16.24 -2.11 3.87
CA ALA A 119 15.19 -1.13 4.09
C ALA A 119 14.81 -1.06 5.57
N VAL A 120 14.60 0.17 6.04
CA VAL A 120 14.06 0.44 7.38
C VAL A 120 12.81 1.31 7.27
N LEU A 121 11.88 1.05 8.18
CA LEU A 121 10.71 1.89 8.42
C LEU A 121 11.16 3.06 9.31
N CYS A 122 11.15 4.25 8.74
CA CYS A 122 11.48 5.51 9.39
C CYS A 122 10.19 6.18 9.88
N LEU A 123 10.11 6.51 11.16
CA LEU A 123 9.00 7.28 11.71
C LEU A 123 9.45 8.71 12.00
N CYS A 124 8.63 9.65 11.53
CA CYS A 124 8.76 11.09 11.73
C CYS A 124 7.55 11.61 12.51
N ARG A 125 7.75 12.67 13.29
CA ARG A 125 6.71 13.40 14.02
C ARG A 125 7.03 14.88 14.01
N TYR A 126 6.07 15.68 13.55
CA TYR A 126 6.15 17.14 13.50
C TYR A 126 4.90 17.75 14.14
N GLY A 127 4.78 19.08 14.14
CA GLY A 127 3.73 19.82 14.85
C GLY A 127 2.31 19.35 14.53
N GLY A 128 1.77 18.43 15.34
CA GLY A 128 0.43 17.86 15.21
C GLY A 128 0.30 16.68 14.24
N GLY A 129 1.39 16.22 13.60
CA GLY A 129 1.34 15.20 12.56
C GLY A 129 2.39 14.11 12.69
N THR A 130 2.14 13.02 11.97
CA THR A 130 2.99 11.82 11.91
C THR A 130 3.27 11.49 10.45
N ALA A 131 4.43 10.91 10.18
CA ALA A 131 4.75 10.40 8.85
C ALA A 131 5.62 9.15 8.95
N ALA A 132 5.45 8.22 8.02
CA ALA A 132 6.21 6.99 7.92
C ALA A 132 6.78 6.82 6.52
N PHE A 133 8.02 6.35 6.45
CA PHE A 133 8.70 6.13 5.18
C PHE A 133 9.46 4.81 5.22
N ILE A 134 9.34 4.01 4.17
CA ILE A 134 10.29 2.93 3.92
C ILE A 134 11.48 3.52 3.16
N ALA A 135 12.70 3.27 3.65
CA ALA A 135 13.88 3.84 3.06
C ALA A 135 15.13 2.96 3.23
N ALA A 136 15.97 3.00 2.19
CA ALA A 136 17.30 2.44 2.17
C ALA A 136 18.31 3.45 1.60
N GLY A 137 19.61 3.13 1.72
CA GLY A 137 20.69 3.84 1.03
C GLY A 137 20.68 5.37 1.21
N LYS A 138 20.65 6.11 0.10
CA LYS A 138 20.68 7.59 0.10
C LYS A 138 19.41 8.20 0.71
N LYS A 139 18.23 7.61 0.49
CA LYS A 139 16.94 8.07 1.04
C LYS A 139 16.97 8.01 2.57
N LEU A 140 17.45 6.89 3.12
CA LEU A 140 17.63 6.72 4.56
C LEU A 140 18.59 7.76 5.16
N LYS A 141 19.74 8.00 4.51
CA LYS A 141 20.70 9.03 4.96
C LYS A 141 20.10 10.44 5.00
N LYS A 142 19.15 10.75 4.10
CA LYS A 142 18.44 12.04 4.11
C LYS A 142 17.42 12.10 5.25
N LEU A 143 16.63 11.03 5.46
CA LEU A 143 15.61 10.99 6.51
C LEU A 143 16.22 11.12 7.91
N ARG A 144 17.34 10.45 8.19
CA ARG A 144 18.07 10.54 9.46
C ARG A 144 18.54 11.96 9.84
N LYS A 145 18.61 12.87 8.88
CA LYS A 145 19.01 14.27 9.10
C LYS A 145 17.84 15.19 9.38
N ARG A 146 16.60 14.72 9.23
CA ARG A 146 15.42 15.54 9.52
C ARG A 146 15.28 15.69 11.03
N GLU A 147 14.89 16.88 11.46
CA GLU A 147 14.66 17.17 12.89
C GLU A 147 13.43 16.43 13.44
N ASP A 148 12.48 16.09 12.57
CA ASP A 148 11.24 15.39 12.93
C ASP A 148 11.40 13.86 13.00
N PHE A 149 12.55 13.33 12.59
CA PHE A 149 12.82 11.89 12.60
C PHE A 149 13.15 11.40 14.01
N PHE A 150 12.52 10.30 14.46
CA PHE A 150 12.72 9.81 15.83
C PHE A 150 12.83 8.29 16.00
N LYS A 151 12.48 7.47 14.99
CA LYS A 151 12.53 6.01 15.13
C LYS A 151 12.83 5.29 13.83
N GLU A 152 13.60 4.20 13.93
CA GLU A 152 13.77 3.20 12.89
C GLU A 152 13.29 1.84 13.38
N LEU A 153 12.68 1.09 12.49
CA LEU A 153 12.34 -0.32 12.64
C LEU A 153 12.82 -1.05 11.39
N GLN A 154 13.33 -2.28 11.53
CA GLN A 154 13.69 -3.08 10.37
C GLN A 154 12.43 -3.41 9.57
N VAL A 155 12.48 -3.33 8.24
CA VAL A 155 11.33 -3.74 7.41
C VAL A 155 11.28 -5.25 7.32
N VAL A 156 12.41 -5.91 7.05
CA VAL A 156 12.49 -7.37 6.97
C VAL A 156 13.06 -7.92 8.28
N LYS A 157 12.39 -8.93 8.84
CA LYS A 157 12.82 -9.67 10.04
C LYS A 157 13.54 -10.94 9.61
N LYS A 158 14.76 -11.12 10.13
CA LYS A 158 15.54 -12.36 10.00
C LYS A 158 15.01 -13.45 10.92
#